data_AF-A0A0L7KM00-F1
#
_entry.id   AF-A0A0L7KM00-F1
#
_cell.length_a   1.000
_cell.length_b   1.000
_cell.length_c   1.000
_cell.angle_alpha   90.00
_cell.angle_beta   90.00
_cell.angle_gamma   90.00
#
_symmetry.space_group_name_H-M   'P 1'
#
loop_
_entity.id
_entity.type
_entity.pdbx_description
1 polymer ?
#
loop_
_entity_poly.entity_id
_entity_poly.type
_entity_poly.pdbx_seq_one_letter_code
_entity_poly.pdbx_strand_id
1 'polypeptide(L)'
;MLSQYYNSDNEKALQAIKYSFADIGNIVKGDDMLEDGISEKIKNIFEHKINKRTHSSSSSSEPNITPSTWWKENKEKIWNVMMCHYPVDEKTGTSCPKHDNIDEEHQFLRWFREWERTFLF
;
A
#
# COMPACT_ATOMS: atom_id res chain seq x y z
N MET A 1 2.15 -1.23 16.13
CA MET A 1 1.48 -0.68 14.92
C MET A 1 1.51 0.83 14.95
N LEU A 2 1.40 1.51 13.80
CA LEU A 2 1.42 2.99 13.75
C LEU A 2 0.34 3.63 14.64
N SER A 3 -0.83 3.02 14.73
CA SER A 3 -1.89 3.44 15.66
C SER A 3 -1.52 3.34 17.15
N GLN A 4 -0.61 2.44 17.52
CA GLN A 4 -0.10 2.34 18.88
C GLN A 4 1.07 3.31 19.13
N TYR A 5 1.85 3.60 18.09
CA TYR A 5 2.96 4.55 18.18
C TYR A 5 2.44 5.99 18.34
N TYR A 6 1.41 6.35 17.58
CA TYR A 6 0.71 7.63 17.66
C TYR A 6 -0.58 7.53 18.49
N ASN A 7 -0.57 6.75 19.58
CA ASN A 7 -1.77 6.47 20.38
C ASN A 7 -2.43 7.70 21.02
N SER A 8 -1.71 8.81 21.14
CA SER A 8 -2.21 10.09 21.65
C SER A 8 -2.71 11.03 20.55
N ASP A 9 -2.51 10.68 19.28
CA ASP A 9 -2.81 11.54 18.13
C ASP A 9 -3.30 10.70 16.94
N ASN A 10 -4.62 10.53 16.89
CA ASN A 10 -5.28 9.74 15.85
C ASN A 10 -5.07 10.34 14.45
N GLU A 11 -4.95 11.67 14.32
CA GLU A 11 -4.70 12.29 13.02
C GLU A 11 -3.30 11.98 12.51
N LYS A 12 -2.26 12.10 13.36
CA LYS A 12 -0.90 11.68 13.02
C LYS A 12 -0.83 10.19 12.71
N ALA A 13 -1.54 9.36 13.48
CA ALA A 13 -1.65 7.92 13.20
C ALA A 13 -2.23 7.65 11.81
N LEU A 14 -3.35 8.31 11.45
CA LEU A 14 -4.01 8.14 10.17
C LEU A 14 -3.11 8.56 9.00
N GLN A 15 -2.40 9.68 9.15
CA GLN A 15 -1.50 10.18 8.10
C GLN A 15 -0.31 9.24 7.89
N ALA A 16 0.31 8.75 8.97
CA ALA A 16 1.38 7.77 8.87
C ALA A 16 0.90 6.46 8.19
N ILE A 17 -0.33 6.02 8.49
CA ILE A 17 -0.96 4.86 7.83
C ILE A 17 -1.16 5.13 6.33
N LYS A 18 -1.63 6.33 5.94
CA LYS A 18 -1.76 6.74 4.52
C LYS A 18 -0.42 6.74 3.79
N TYR A 19 0.64 7.29 4.38
CA TYR A 19 1.96 7.29 3.78
C TYR A 19 2.51 5.87 3.61
N SER A 20 2.40 5.04 4.65
CA SER A 20 2.80 3.63 4.58
C SER A 20 2.02 2.85 3.53
N PHE A 21 0.71 3.11 3.37
CA PHE A 21 -0.11 2.49 2.35
C PHE A 21 0.39 2.83 0.94
N ALA A 22 0.72 4.10 0.70
CA ALA A 22 1.25 4.54 -0.59
C ALA A 22 2.63 3.95 -0.89
N ASP A 23 3.50 3.85 0.11
CA ASP A 23 4.83 3.23 -0.02
C ASP A 23 4.74 1.73 -0.30
N ILE A 24 3.84 0.99 0.38
CA ILE A 24 3.53 -0.40 0.01
C ILE A 24 3.10 -0.47 -1.47
N GLY A 25 2.30 0.48 -1.93
CA GLY A 25 1.89 0.59 -3.33
C GLY A 25 3.09 0.72 -4.27
N ASN A 26 4.05 1.58 -3.96
CA ASN A 26 5.25 1.74 -4.78
C ASN A 26 6.17 0.51 -4.75
N ILE A 27 6.33 -0.10 -3.58
CA ILE A 27 7.10 -1.34 -3.41
C ILE A 27 6.50 -2.47 -4.27
N VAL A 28 5.17 -2.61 -4.26
CA VAL A 28 4.48 -3.62 -5.07
C VAL A 28 4.60 -3.30 -6.55
N LYS A 29 4.30 -2.07 -6.98
CA LYS A 29 4.37 -1.64 -8.39
C LYS A 29 5.80 -1.70 -8.95
N GLY A 30 6.81 -1.62 -8.09
CA GLY A 30 8.22 -1.69 -8.43
C GLY A 30 8.84 -0.34 -8.78
N ASP A 31 8.20 0.76 -8.40
CA ASP A 31 8.63 2.15 -8.61
C ASP A 31 8.99 2.85 -7.29
N ASP A 32 9.25 2.09 -6.23
CA ASP A 32 9.78 2.58 -4.96
C ASP A 32 11.25 3.06 -5.08
N MET A 33 11.52 4.24 -4.52
CA MET A 33 12.82 4.92 -4.61
C MET A 33 13.85 4.47 -3.57
N LEU A 34 13.51 3.58 -2.62
CA LEU A 34 14.47 3.12 -1.59
C LEU A 34 15.52 2.16 -2.17
N GLU A 35 15.23 1.52 -3.30
CA GLU A 35 16.14 0.62 -4.04
C GLU A 35 16.77 -0.50 -3.17
N ASP A 36 16.06 -0.97 -2.15
CA ASP A 36 16.53 -2.00 -1.20
C ASP A 36 16.40 -3.46 -1.74
N GLY A 37 15.99 -3.61 -3.00
CA GLY A 37 15.78 -4.88 -3.68
C GLY A 37 14.48 -5.61 -3.30
N ILE A 38 13.61 -5.05 -2.45
CA ILE A 38 12.31 -5.66 -2.14
C ILE A 38 11.39 -5.61 -3.36
N SER A 39 11.31 -4.47 -4.03
CA SER A 39 10.56 -4.27 -5.28
C SER A 39 10.92 -5.31 -6.34
N GLU A 40 12.20 -5.60 -6.51
CA GLU A 40 12.69 -6.61 -7.46
C GLU A 40 12.27 -8.02 -7.05
N LYS A 41 12.39 -8.37 -5.76
CA LYS A 41 11.94 -9.66 -5.22
C LYS A 41 10.43 -9.85 -5.43
N ILE A 42 9.62 -8.81 -5.26
CA ILE A 42 8.19 -8.87 -5.51
C ILE A 42 7.91 -9.11 -7.00
N LYS A 43 8.57 -8.36 -7.89
CA LYS A 43 8.47 -8.59 -9.34
C LYS A 43 8.79 -10.04 -9.72
N ASN A 44 9.86 -10.61 -9.16
CA ASN A 44 10.24 -12.01 -9.38
C ASN A 44 9.16 -13.01 -8.88
N ILE A 45 8.41 -12.69 -7.82
CA ILE A 45 7.29 -13.51 -7.35
C ILE A 45 6.15 -13.50 -8.39
N PHE A 46 5.81 -12.33 -8.95
CA PHE A 46 4.79 -12.25 -10.00
C PHE A 46 5.17 -13.07 -11.23
N GLU A 47 6.40 -12.93 -11.70
CA GLU A 47 6.89 -13.62 -12.90
C GLU A 47 7.00 -15.13 -12.71
N HIS A 48 7.63 -15.58 -11.62
CA HIS A 48 8.02 -17.00 -11.48
C HIS A 48 7.10 -17.84 -10.61
N LYS A 49 6.26 -17.23 -9.77
CA LYS A 49 5.34 -17.97 -8.89
C LYS A 49 3.89 -17.76 -9.27
N ILE A 50 3.46 -16.53 -9.49
CA ILE A 50 2.05 -16.23 -9.78
C ILE A 50 1.76 -16.63 -11.24
N ASN A 51 2.40 -15.97 -12.21
CA ASN A 51 2.10 -16.19 -13.62
C ASN A 51 2.51 -17.59 -14.10
N LYS A 52 3.63 -18.13 -13.60
CA LYS A 52 4.04 -19.51 -13.92
C LYS A 52 3.03 -20.56 -13.45
N ARG A 53 2.37 -20.36 -12.30
CA ARG A 53 1.31 -21.25 -11.83
C ARG A 53 0.10 -21.14 -12.75
N THR A 54 -0.35 -19.93 -13.06
CA THR A 54 -1.50 -19.67 -13.94
C THR A 54 -1.33 -20.36 -15.31
N HIS A 55 -0.15 -20.26 -15.92
CA HIS A 55 0.14 -20.90 -17.22
C HIS A 55 0.36 -22.41 -17.13
N SER A 56 0.69 -22.95 -15.96
CA SER A 56 0.86 -24.40 -15.76
C SER A 56 -0.45 -25.13 -15.47
N SER A 57 -1.45 -24.43 -14.92
CA SER A 57 -2.72 -25.00 -14.47
C SER A 57 -3.81 -24.98 -15.55
N SER A 58 -3.62 -24.24 -16.64
CA SER A 58 -4.64 -24.10 -17.68
C SER A 58 -4.00 -23.89 -19.04
N SER A 59 -4.58 -24.54 -20.06
CA SER A 59 -4.38 -24.26 -21.49
C SER A 59 -4.96 -22.88 -21.87
N SER A 60 -4.78 -21.88 -21.01
CA SER A 60 -5.47 -20.60 -21.05
C SER A 60 -4.54 -19.51 -21.56
N SER A 61 -5.01 -18.80 -22.57
CA SER A 61 -4.53 -17.51 -23.04
C SER A 61 -4.83 -16.36 -22.05
N GLU A 62 -4.79 -16.63 -20.75
CA GLU A 62 -5.02 -15.61 -19.73
C GLU A 62 -3.83 -14.63 -19.69
N PRO A 63 -4.08 -13.31 -19.64
CA PRO A 63 -3.01 -12.33 -19.54
C PRO A 63 -2.25 -12.47 -18.22
N ASN A 64 -0.95 -12.18 -18.26
CA ASN A 64 -0.12 -12.13 -17.05
C ASN A 64 -0.66 -11.10 -16.06
N ILE A 65 -0.72 -11.48 -14.78
CA ILE A 65 -0.97 -10.55 -13.69
C ILE A 65 0.30 -9.70 -13.51
N THR A 66 0.16 -8.39 -13.72
CA THR A 66 1.23 -7.42 -13.46
C THR A 66 1.12 -6.89 -12.04
N PRO A 67 2.23 -6.41 -11.43
CA PRO A 67 2.14 -5.82 -10.11
C PRO A 67 1.19 -4.61 -10.05
N SER A 68 1.15 -3.79 -11.10
CA SER A 68 0.24 -2.64 -11.19
C SER A 68 -1.23 -3.02 -11.28
N THR A 69 -1.58 -4.03 -12.11
CA THR A 69 -2.97 -4.52 -12.19
C THR A 69 -3.39 -5.16 -10.87
N TRP A 70 -2.50 -5.93 -10.24
CA TRP A 70 -2.75 -6.54 -8.95
C TRP A 70 -2.96 -5.50 -7.84
N TRP A 71 -2.15 -4.43 -7.81
CA TRP A 71 -2.33 -3.33 -6.86
C TRP A 71 -3.71 -2.69 -7.02
N LYS A 72 -4.10 -2.35 -8.26
CA LYS A 72 -5.41 -1.74 -8.56
C LYS A 72 -6.59 -2.60 -8.07
N GLU A 73 -6.49 -3.92 -8.19
CA GLU A 73 -7.55 -4.86 -7.76
C GLU A 73 -7.60 -5.10 -6.25
N ASN A 74 -6.49 -4.87 -5.53
CA ASN A 74 -6.35 -5.27 -4.13
C ASN A 74 -6.10 -4.11 -3.15
N LYS A 75 -5.81 -2.89 -3.62
CA LYS A 75 -5.47 -1.75 -2.76
C LYS A 75 -6.56 -1.44 -1.72
N GLU A 76 -7.84 -1.54 -2.08
CA GLU A 76 -8.95 -1.34 -1.13
C GLU A 76 -8.97 -2.39 -0.02
N LYS A 77 -8.64 -3.65 -0.33
CA LYS A 77 -8.57 -4.72 0.68
C LYS A 77 -7.41 -4.48 1.63
N ILE A 78 -6.26 -4.07 1.10
CA ILE A 78 -5.06 -3.74 1.89
C ILE A 78 -5.38 -2.57 2.83
N TRP A 79 -6.01 -1.51 2.31
CA TRP A 79 -6.45 -0.37 3.12
C TRP A 79 -7.37 -0.80 4.27
N ASN A 80 -8.41 -1.59 3.98
CA ASN A 80 -9.34 -2.07 5.00
C ASN A 80 -8.63 -2.84 6.13
N VAL A 81 -7.62 -3.66 5.80
CA VAL A 81 -6.81 -4.37 6.80
C VAL A 81 -5.93 -3.42 7.60
N MET A 82 -5.31 -2.42 6.97
CA MET A 82 -4.54 -1.39 7.68
C MET A 82 -5.41 -0.60 8.66
N MET A 83 -6.68 -0.36 8.30
CA MET A 83 -7.65 0.36 9.12
C MET A 83 -8.28 -0.47 10.24
N CYS A 84 -8.21 -1.81 10.19
CA CYS A 84 -8.76 -2.69 11.24
C CYS A 84 -8.20 -2.40 12.63
N HIS A 85 -7.00 -1.82 12.72
CA HIS A 85 -6.31 -1.51 13.97
C HIS A 85 -6.22 0.00 14.26
N TYR A 86 -6.89 0.82 13.45
CA TYR A 86 -7.01 2.25 13.70
C TYR A 86 -8.13 2.51 14.72
N PRO A 87 -7.90 3.34 15.75
CA PRO A 87 -8.87 3.60 16.82
C PRO A 87 -9.99 4.53 16.33
N VAL A 88 -11.12 3.95 15.91
CA VAL A 88 -12.38 4.66 15.69
C VAL A 88 -13.45 3.96 16.52
N ASP A 89 -14.18 4.74 17.31
CA ASP A 89 -15.07 4.28 18.39
C ASP A 89 -16.27 3.45 17.90
N GLU A 90 -16.52 3.38 16.60
CA GLU A 90 -17.50 2.47 16.03
C GLU A 90 -16.96 1.86 14.73
N LYS A 91 -16.47 0.61 14.82
CA LYS A 91 -16.20 -0.23 13.64
C LYS A 91 -17.52 -0.72 13.03
N THR A 92 -18.38 0.19 12.63
CA THR A 92 -19.47 -0.12 11.69
C THR A 92 -18.84 -0.23 10.31
N GLY A 93 -19.39 -1.08 9.43
CA GLY A 93 -18.81 -1.42 8.11
C GLY A 93 -18.63 -0.25 7.12
N THR A 94 -18.80 1.00 7.56
CA THR A 94 -18.82 2.24 6.78
C THR A 94 -17.95 3.38 7.34
N SER A 95 -17.23 3.23 8.46
CA SER A 95 -16.62 4.40 9.18
C SER A 95 -15.10 4.60 9.04
N CYS A 96 -14.37 3.75 8.31
CA CYS A 96 -12.93 3.96 8.17
C CYS A 96 -12.63 5.16 7.25
N PRO A 97 -11.74 6.09 7.64
CA PRO A 97 -11.21 7.11 6.75
C PRO A 97 -10.79 6.53 5.39
N LYS A 98 -11.03 7.28 4.32
CA LYS A 98 -10.56 6.91 2.97
C LYS A 98 -9.07 7.22 2.84
N HIS A 99 -8.35 6.41 2.06
CA HIS A 99 -6.97 6.70 1.64
C HIS A 99 -6.90 7.74 0.52
N ASP A 100 -8.04 8.04 -0.12
CA ASP A 100 -8.17 8.94 -1.27
C ASP A 100 -7.37 8.41 -2.48
N ASN A 101 -6.47 9.20 -3.05
CA ASN A 101 -5.58 8.78 -4.14
C ASN A 101 -4.10 8.92 -3.74
N ILE A 102 -3.79 8.74 -2.45
CA ILE A 102 -2.43 8.94 -1.94
C ILE A 102 -1.41 7.99 -2.61
N ASP A 103 -1.84 6.83 -3.10
CA ASP A 103 -1.00 5.86 -3.83
C ASP A 103 -0.71 6.25 -5.29
N GLU A 104 -1.39 7.28 -5.80
CA GLU A 104 -1.22 7.82 -7.15
C GLU A 104 -0.31 9.06 -7.17
N GLU A 105 -0.15 9.75 -6.04
CA GLU A 105 0.79 10.88 -5.90
C GLU A 105 2.25 10.39 -6.01
N HIS A 106 3.13 11.19 -6.60
CA HIS A 106 4.54 10.82 -6.77
C HIS A 106 5.25 10.64 -5.42
N GLN A 107 5.98 9.55 -5.23
CA GLN A 107 6.57 9.19 -3.92
C GLN A 107 7.41 10.30 -3.30
N PHE A 108 8.29 10.93 -4.09
CA PHE A 108 9.08 12.08 -3.63
C PHE A 108 8.24 13.20 -3.02
N LEU A 109 7.10 13.55 -3.62
CA LEU A 109 6.24 14.63 -3.12
C LEU A 109 5.58 14.24 -1.80
N ARG A 110 5.23 12.96 -1.63
CA ARG A 110 4.66 12.43 -0.39
C ARG A 110 5.68 12.46 0.74
N TRP A 111 6.90 11.98 0.48
CA TRP A 111 8.00 12.02 1.45
C TRP A 111 8.37 13.46 1.82
N PHE A 112 8.41 14.37 0.84
CA PHE A 112 8.67 15.77 1.12
C PHE A 112 7.58 16.42 1.99
N ARG A 113 6.31 16.09 1.75
CA ARG A 113 5.18 16.54 2.59
C ARG A 113 5.21 15.91 3.99
N GLU A 114 5.60 14.64 4.11
CA GLU A 114 5.77 13.97 5.41
C GLU A 114 6.90 14.62 6.22
N TRP A 115 8.03 14.92 5.56
CA TRP A 115 9.12 15.68 6.14
C TRP A 115 8.65 17.06 6.62
N GLU A 116 7.98 17.83 5.76
CA GLU A 116 7.43 19.15 6.12
C GLU A 116 6.55 19.07 7.38
N ARG A 117 5.65 18.08 7.43
CA ARG A 117 4.76 17.84 8.58
C ARG A 117 5.47 17.43 9.86
N THR A 118 6.64 16.78 9.76
CA THR A 118 7.40 16.34 10.92
C THR A 118 8.28 17.46 11.48
N PHE A 119 8.80 18.32 10.61
CA PHE A 119 9.74 19.36 10.99
C PHE A 119 9.08 20.70 11.32
N LEU A 120 7.93 21.02 10.71
CA LEU A 120 7.24 22.30 10.90
C LEU A 120 6.03 22.24 11.84
N PHE A 121 5.48 21.05 12.13
CA PHE A 121 4.24 20.84 12.91
C PHE A 121 4.37 19.64 13.88
#